data_AF-A0A2L2ZAD4-F1
#
_entry.id   AF-A0A2L2ZAD4-F1
#
_cell.length_a   1.000
_cell.length_b   1.000
_cell.length_c   1.000
_cell.angle_alpha   90.00
_cell.angle_beta   90.00
_cell.angle_gamma   90.00
#
_symmetry.space_group_name_H-M   'P 1'
#
loop_
_entity.id
_entity.type
_entity.pdbx_description
1 polymer ?
#
loop_
_entity_poly.entity_id
_entity_poly.type
_entity_poly.pdbx_seq_one_letter_code
_entity_poly.pdbx_strand_id
1 'polypeptide(L)' 'RTLEELLRHLYQHNWLSDNPFKGSGFRCLRINLKLDPLIALAGDVCGANEAALRNLLPIELTMWIDPL' A
#
# COMPACT_ATOMS: atom_id res chain seq x y z
N ARG A 1 -6.21 4.39 -11.71
CA ARG A 1 -5.38 3.18 -11.58
C ARG A 1 -5.88 2.43 -10.36
N THR A 2 -6.01 1.11 -10.46
CA THR A 2 -6.38 0.29 -9.29
C THR A 2 -5.20 0.26 -8.30
N LEU A 3 -5.47 -0.15 -7.05
CA LEU A 3 -4.40 -0.34 -6.07
C LEU A 3 -3.36 -1.36 -6.58
N GLU A 4 -3.81 -2.45 -7.22
CA GLU A 4 -2.92 -3.46 -7.79
C GLU A 4 -1.94 -2.89 -8.82
N GLU A 5 -2.41 -2.08 -9.77
CA GLU A 5 -1.58 -1.45 -10.79
C GLU A 5 -0.52 -0.52 -10.19
N LEU A 6 -0.90 0.23 -9.16
CA LEU A 6 0.01 1.13 -8.44
C LEU A 6 1.11 0.35 -7.71
N LEU A 7 0.75 -0.72 -7.00
CA LEU A 7 1.68 -1.57 -6.28
C LEU A 7 2.65 -2.26 -7.24
N ARG A 8 2.16 -2.86 -8.33
CA ARG A 8 2.98 -3.50 -9.36
C ARG A 8 4.01 -2.53 -9.94
N HIS A 9 3.59 -1.32 -10.28
CA HIS A 9 4.49 -0.30 -10.80
C HIS A 9 5.54 0.14 -9.76
N LEU A 10 5.13 0.38 -8.52
CA LEU A 10 6.04 0.83 -7.46
C LEU A 10 7.08 -0.25 -7.09
N TYR A 11 6.66 -1.52 -7.06
CA TYR A 11 7.49 -2.62 -6.57
C TYR A 11 8.41 -3.21 -7.63
N GLN A 12 8.27 -2.86 -8.91
CA GLN A 12 8.97 -3.48 -10.04
C GLN A 12 10.51 -3.56 -9.89
N HIS A 13 11.14 -2.60 -9.20
CA HIS A 13 12.60 -2.58 -8.95
C HIS A 13 12.98 -2.91 -7.51
N ASN A 14 12.00 -3.18 -6.66
CA ASN A 14 12.18 -3.50 -5.25
C ASN A 14 11.56 -4.86 -4.92
N TRP A 15 11.46 -5.79 -5.88
CA TRP A 15 10.95 -7.15 -5.68
C TRP A 15 12.08 -8.15 -5.87
N LEU A 16 12.63 -8.69 -4.78
CA LEU A 16 13.80 -9.57 -4.79
C LEU A 16 13.46 -10.95 -4.21
N SER A 17 13.17 -11.92 -5.07
CA SER A 17 12.81 -13.28 -4.65
C SER A 17 13.91 -13.98 -3.83
N ASP A 18 15.19 -13.76 -4.16
CA ASP A 18 16.31 -14.38 -3.44
C ASP A 18 16.55 -13.77 -2.06
N ASN A 19 15.98 -12.59 -1.79
CA ASN A 19 16.07 -11.94 -0.48
C ASN A 19 14.75 -11.22 -0.16
N PRO A 20 13.72 -11.98 0.26
CA PRO A 20 12.37 -11.47 0.43
C PRO A 20 12.28 -10.24 1.33
N PHE A 21 13.07 -10.18 2.41
CA PHE A 21 13.00 -9.08 3.37
C PHE A 21 13.72 -7.81 2.89
N LYS A 22 14.58 -7.90 1.87
CA LYS A 22 15.24 -6.72 1.31
C LYS A 22 14.21 -5.83 0.61
N GLY A 23 14.09 -4.60 1.08
CA GLY A 23 13.10 -3.63 0.60
C GLY A 23 11.70 -3.81 1.18
N SER A 24 11.49 -4.71 2.16
CA SER A 24 10.17 -4.95 2.74
C SER A 24 9.52 -3.70 3.35
N GLY A 25 10.31 -2.85 4.04
CA GLY A 25 9.81 -1.57 4.55
C GLY A 25 9.34 -0.59 3.45
N PHE A 26 9.91 -0.67 2.25
CA PHE A 26 9.46 0.11 1.08
C PHE A 26 8.14 -0.43 0.51
N ARG A 27 7.92 -1.74 0.60
CA ARG A 27 6.68 -2.40 0.16
C ARG A 27 5.60 -2.47 1.24
N CYS A 28 5.87 -1.93 2.43
CA CYS A 28 4.92 -1.93 3.52
C CYS A 28 3.83 -0.88 3.28
N LEU A 29 2.56 -1.30 3.30
CA LEU A 29 1.42 -0.39 3.33
C LEU A 29 1.05 -0.09 4.77
N ARG A 30 0.99 1.20 5.12
CA ARG A 30 0.72 1.64 6.49
C ARG A 30 -0.39 2.67 6.54
N ILE A 31 -1.36 2.42 7.42
CA ILE A 31 -2.38 3.38 7.83
C ILE A 31 -2.20 3.59 9.33
N ASN A 32 -1.93 4.84 9.70
CA ASN A 32 -1.85 5.30 11.08
C ASN A 32 -2.47 6.70 11.17
N LEU A 33 -1.79 7.63 11.86
CA LEU A 33 -2.06 9.07 11.77
C LEU A 33 -2.11 9.58 10.32
N LYS A 34 -1.45 8.91 9.37
CA LYS A 34 -1.46 9.19 7.93
C LYS A 34 -1.97 8.00 7.14
N LEU A 35 -2.70 8.26 6.06
CA LEU A 35 -3.10 7.26 5.08
C LEU A 35 -1.93 6.99 4.13
N ASP A 36 -1.75 5.74 3.71
CA ASP A 36 -0.78 5.40 2.68
C ASP A 36 -1.12 6.12 1.36
N PRO A 37 -0.17 6.82 0.72
CA PRO A 37 -0.45 7.57 -0.51
C PRO A 37 -1.01 6.72 -1.66
N LEU A 38 -0.62 5.44 -1.76
CA LEU A 38 -1.16 4.55 -2.80
C LEU A 38 -2.62 4.18 -2.52
N ILE A 39 -2.97 4.00 -1.25
CA ILE A 39 -4.35 3.73 -0.83
C ILE A 39 -5.22 4.97 -1.07
N ALA A 40 -4.72 6.16 -0.74
CA ALA A 40 -5.40 7.42 -1.03
C ALA A 40 -5.67 7.59 -2.54
N LEU A 41 -4.63 7.40 -3.36
CA LEU A 41 -4.74 7.53 -4.82
C LEU A 41 -5.71 6.51 -5.43
N ALA A 42 -5.69 5.27 -4.95
CA ALA A 42 -6.65 4.25 -5.40
C ALA A 42 -8.08 4.56 -4.94
N GLY A 43 -8.22 5.11 -3.73
CA GLY A 43 -9.51 5.53 -3.17
C GLY A 43 -10.18 6.62 -3.97
N ASP A 44 -9.44 7.66 -4.36
CA ASP A 44 -9.96 8.76 -5.18
C ASP A 44 -10.58 8.26 -6.50
N VAL A 45 -9.96 7.27 -7.13
CA VAL A 45 -10.46 6.64 -8.36
C VAL A 45 -11.78 5.89 -8.13
N CYS A 46 -11.99 5.35 -6.93
CA CYS A 46 -13.18 4.60 -6.55
C CYS A 46 -14.23 5.45 -5.82
N GLY A 47 -14.05 6.78 -5.73
CA GLY A 47 -14.95 7.68 -5.01
C GLY A 47 -14.88 7.58 -3.48
N ALA A 48 -13.85 6.93 -2.94
CA ALA A 48 -13.59 6.80 -1.51
C ALA A 48 -12.49 7.78 -1.10
N ASN A 49 -12.88 8.96 -0.61
CA ASN A 49 -11.93 9.95 -0.10
C ASN A 49 -11.24 9.49 1.19
N GLU A 50 -10.21 10.21 1.62
CA GLU A 50 -9.42 9.86 2.81
C GLU A 50 -10.28 9.65 4.07
N ALA A 51 -11.29 10.50 4.30
CA ALA A 51 -12.17 10.38 5.47
C ALA A 51 -13.01 9.09 5.43
N ALA A 52 -13.55 8.74 4.26
CA ALA A 52 -14.28 7.48 4.08
C ALA A 52 -13.35 6.27 4.28
N LEU A 53 -12.15 6.29 3.71
CA LEU A 53 -11.17 5.21 3.85
C LEU A 53 -10.74 5.01 5.31
N ARG A 54 -10.52 6.08 6.06
CA ARG A 54 -10.18 6.01 7.49
C ARG A 54 -11.29 5.42 8.36
N ASN A 55 -12.55 5.60 7.96
CA ASN A 55 -13.69 4.99 8.66
C ASN A 55 -13.87 3.50 8.29
N LEU A 56 -13.45 3.10 7.09
CA LEU A 56 -13.58 1.73 6.58
C LEU A 56 -12.41 0.81 6.97
N LEU A 57 -11.22 1.37 7.13
CA LEU A 57 -9.98 0.61 7.36
C LEU A 57 -9.53 0.70 8.83
N PRO A 58 -8.79 -0.29 9.35
CA PRO A 58 -8.24 -0.22 10.70
C PRO A 58 -7.31 0.98 10.90
N ILE A 59 -7.41 1.62 12.07
CA ILE A 59 -6.63 2.83 12.42
C ILE A 59 -5.12 2.56 12.45
N GLU A 60 -4.68 1.35 12.80
CA GLU A 60 -3.27 0.93 12.81
C GLU A 60 -3.06 -0.28 11.91
N LEU A 61 -3.39 -0.15 10.63
CA LEU A 61 -3.12 -1.18 9.64
C LEU A 61 -1.65 -1.13 9.22
N THR A 62 -0.96 -2.26 9.33
CA THR A 62 0.36 -2.46 8.74
C THR A 62 0.33 -3.76 7.94
N MET A 63 0.50 -3.67 6.62
CA MET A 63 0.50 -4.80 5.71
C MET A 63 1.85 -4.92 5.02
N TRP A 64 2.40 -6.13 5.03
CA TRP A 64 3.68 -6.46 4.42
C TRP A 64 3.42 -7.24 3.15
N ILE A 65 4.03 -6.82 2.04
CA ILE A 65 3.86 -7.44 0.73
C ILE A 65 5.25 -7.85 0.25
N ASP A 66 5.64 -9.07 0.59
CA ASP A 66 6.97 -9.61 0.35
C ASP A 66 6.90 -10.83 -0.57
N PRO A 67 7.97 -11.12 -1.35
CA PRO A 67 8.12 -12.41 -2.02
C PRO A 67 8.00 -13.57 -1.03
N LEU A 68 7.48 -14.71 -1.50
CA LEU A 68 7.53 -15.97 -0.76
C LEU A 68 8.94 -16.58 -0.81
#